data_AF-A0A1F9YWJ6-F1
#
_entry.id   AF-A0A1F9YWJ6-F1
#
_cell.length_a   1.000
_cell.length_b   1.000
_cell.length_c   1.000
_cell.angle_alpha   90.00
_cell.angle_beta   90.00
_cell.angle_gamma   90.00
#
_symmetry.space_group_name_H-M   'P 1'
#
loop_
_entity.id
_entity.type
_entity.pdbx_description
1 polymer ?
#
loop_
_entity_poly.entity_id
_entity_poly.type
_entity_poly.pdbx_seq_one_letter_code
_entity_poly.pdbx_strand_id
1 'polypeptide(L)'
;MAKKIIILILIFTSSILFSEITRKVKQNGDIKEIIFYDDGKEIAKNIFDKKGNIDVVGTIPDGIVKQYYDNEQVFMEANYKGNKQDGPIKLYYESGKLMGEGFIKGNKTEGINKTYYENGQLMEESKYKYGKLDGISKEYYEDGKLKSETEYEDGKLDGTSKKYFENGNLAVKNEYEDDVLDGTSEAYYENGNLYEKMKYKNGELNGVSKTYYEDGNIMYKETYKRGNKINIIKYDRK
;
A
#
# COMPACT_ATOMS: atom_id res chain seq x y z
N MET A 1 -21.08 -65.89 38.94
CA MET A 1 -21.36 -64.44 38.95
C MET A 1 -20.05 -63.69 38.74
N ALA A 2 -19.75 -63.24 37.52
CA ALA A 2 -18.53 -62.51 37.20
C ALA A 2 -18.81 -61.00 37.22
N LYS A 3 -18.14 -60.25 38.09
CA LYS A 3 -18.19 -58.78 38.11
C LYS A 3 -17.34 -58.24 36.96
N LYS A 4 -17.96 -57.58 35.98
CA LYS A 4 -17.25 -56.78 34.98
C LYS A 4 -16.76 -55.50 35.64
N ILE A 5 -15.44 -55.31 35.67
CA ILE A 5 -14.80 -54.04 36.02
C ILE A 5 -14.74 -53.22 34.74
N ILE A 6 -15.43 -52.08 34.73
CA ILE A 6 -15.34 -51.07 33.66
C ILE A 6 -14.20 -50.13 34.06
N ILE A 7 -13.07 -50.22 33.36
CA ILE A 7 -11.97 -49.27 33.48
C ILE A 7 -12.30 -48.09 32.58
N LEU A 8 -12.68 -46.96 33.20
CA LEU A 8 -12.90 -45.70 32.54
C LEU A 8 -11.53 -45.03 32.32
N ILE A 9 -11.02 -45.06 31.09
CA ILE A 9 -9.78 -44.37 30.71
C ILE A 9 -10.14 -42.91 30.39
N LEU A 10 -9.87 -42.01 31.34
CA LEU A 10 -9.92 -40.56 31.12
C LEU A 10 -8.64 -40.13 30.39
N ILE A 11 -8.76 -39.84 29.10
CA ILE A 11 -7.68 -39.26 28.31
C ILE A 11 -7.73 -37.74 28.52
N PHE A 12 -6.86 -37.21 29.38
CA PHE A 12 -6.59 -35.78 29.45
C PHE A 12 -5.63 -35.41 28.32
N THR A 13 -6.16 -34.91 27.20
CA THR A 13 -5.32 -34.21 26.22
C THR A 13 -4.99 -32.84 26.80
N SER A 14 -3.81 -32.70 27.40
CA SER A 14 -3.28 -31.38 27.75
C SER A 14 -3.04 -30.63 26.45
N SER A 15 -4.00 -29.79 26.06
CA SER A 15 -3.75 -28.78 25.03
C SER A 15 -2.71 -27.85 25.63
N ILE A 16 -1.48 -27.92 25.12
CA ILE A 16 -0.45 -26.94 25.45
C ILE A 16 -0.99 -25.61 24.94
N LEU A 17 -1.52 -24.79 25.85
CA LEU A 17 -1.80 -23.39 25.54
C LEU A 17 -0.44 -22.73 25.37
N PHE A 18 -0.05 -22.49 24.12
CA PHE A 18 1.00 -21.51 23.86
C PHE A 18 0.44 -20.14 24.27
N SER A 19 1.16 -19.45 25.15
CA SER A 19 0.79 -18.09 25.54
C SER A 19 0.87 -17.18 24.32
N GLU A 20 -0.11 -16.28 24.21
CA GLU A 20 -0.14 -15.33 23.12
C GLU A 20 0.86 -14.20 23.37
N ILE A 21 1.70 -13.93 22.37
CA ILE A 21 2.59 -12.77 22.41
C ILE A 21 1.84 -11.55 21.93
N THR A 22 1.80 -10.52 22.75
CA THR A 22 1.15 -9.25 22.42
C THR A 22 2.16 -8.12 22.36
N ARG A 23 1.81 -7.03 21.69
CA ARG A 23 2.62 -5.81 21.70
C ARG A 23 1.79 -4.55 21.91
N LYS A 24 2.43 -3.53 22.47
CA LYS A 24 1.88 -2.17 22.60
C LYS A 24 2.86 -1.16 22.06
N VAL A 25 2.33 -0.08 21.47
CA VAL A 25 3.13 1.04 20.97
C VAL A 25 3.00 2.19 21.96
N LYS A 26 4.14 2.80 22.34
CA LYS A 26 4.18 4.03 23.14
C LYS A 26 4.94 5.10 22.37
N GLN A 27 4.38 6.31 22.34
CA GLN A 27 5.02 7.48 21.74
C GLN A 27 5.36 8.48 22.84
N ASN A 28 6.64 8.79 23.01
CA ASN A 28 7.16 9.70 24.02
C ASN A 28 7.98 10.80 23.32
N GLY A 29 7.30 11.87 22.89
CA GLY A 29 7.94 12.89 22.05
C GLY A 29 8.40 12.27 20.72
N ASP A 30 9.69 12.42 20.41
CA ASP A 30 10.29 11.87 19.18
C ASP A 30 10.64 10.38 19.27
N ILE A 31 10.52 9.76 20.46
CA ILE A 31 10.85 8.35 20.67
C ILE A 31 9.59 7.51 20.54
N LYS A 32 9.69 6.43 19.76
CA LYS A 32 8.65 5.41 19.64
C LYS A 32 9.15 4.10 20.24
N GLU A 33 8.38 3.49 21.13
CA GLU A 33 8.66 2.17 21.68
C GLU A 33 7.61 1.17 21.22
N ILE A 34 8.03 -0.02 20.82
CA ILE A 34 7.17 -1.20 20.65
C ILE A 34 7.56 -2.20 21.72
N ILE A 35 6.67 -2.44 22.67
CA ILE A 35 6.89 -3.29 23.84
C ILE A 35 6.15 -4.59 23.64
N PHE A 36 6.83 -5.72 23.85
CA PHE A 36 6.30 -7.06 23.66
C PHE A 36 6.06 -7.72 25.01
N TYR A 37 4.95 -8.42 25.12
CA TYR A 37 4.50 -9.07 26.34
C TYR A 37 4.21 -10.55 26.11
N ASP A 38 4.59 -11.36 27.09
CA ASP A 38 4.19 -12.76 27.22
C ASP A 38 3.47 -12.89 28.58
N ASP A 39 2.20 -13.29 28.55
CA ASP A 39 1.34 -13.39 29.74
C ASP A 39 1.40 -12.13 30.64
N GLY A 40 1.33 -10.96 29.99
CA GLY A 40 1.36 -9.64 30.63
C GLY A 40 2.73 -9.17 31.11
N LYS A 41 3.80 -9.98 30.99
CA LYS A 41 5.17 -9.60 31.36
C LYS A 41 5.93 -9.08 30.16
N GLU A 42 6.60 -7.94 30.31
CA GLU A 42 7.47 -7.40 29.26
C GLU A 42 8.65 -8.34 29.00
N ILE A 43 8.81 -8.78 27.75
CA ILE A 43 9.86 -9.71 27.32
C ILE A 43 10.86 -9.09 26.33
N ALA A 44 10.43 -8.06 25.60
CA ALA A 44 11.27 -7.36 24.64
C ALA A 44 10.75 -5.95 24.36
N LYS A 45 11.62 -5.13 23.80
CA LYS A 45 11.29 -3.77 23.35
C LYS A 45 12.12 -3.39 22.12
N ASN A 46 11.47 -2.78 21.14
CA ASN A 46 12.13 -2.06 20.07
C ASN A 46 11.96 -0.54 20.31
N ILE A 47 13.07 0.17 20.45
CA ILE A 47 13.09 1.62 20.71
C ILE A 47 13.59 2.30 19.44
N PHE A 48 12.76 3.17 18.88
CA PHE A 48 13.07 3.93 17.67
C PHE A 48 13.37 5.37 18.04
N ASP A 49 14.53 5.86 17.62
CA ASP A 49 14.87 7.27 17.72
C ASP A 49 14.22 8.10 16.60
N LYS A 50 14.40 9.43 16.67
CA LYS A 50 13.89 10.37 15.66
C LYS A 50 14.44 10.18 14.25
N LYS A 51 15.56 9.45 14.11
CA LYS A 51 16.21 9.14 12.82
C LYS A 51 15.77 7.76 12.31
N GLY A 52 14.98 7.01 13.09
CA GLY A 52 14.55 5.65 12.77
C GLY A 52 15.57 4.57 13.13
N ASN A 53 16.64 4.89 13.86
CA ASN A 53 17.54 3.86 14.38
C ASN A 53 16.78 3.05 15.44
N ILE A 54 17.07 1.75 15.48
CA ILE A 54 16.39 0.79 16.35
C ILE A 54 17.36 0.20 17.37
N ASP A 55 17.02 0.36 18.66
CA ASP A 55 17.63 -0.40 19.75
C ASP A 55 16.67 -1.52 20.16
N VAL A 56 17.18 -2.76 20.12
CA VAL A 56 16.42 -3.96 20.47
C VAL A 56 16.87 -4.45 21.85
N VAL A 57 15.92 -4.57 22.77
CA VAL A 57 16.13 -5.11 24.12
C VAL A 57 15.30 -6.38 24.26
N GLY A 58 15.89 -7.44 24.80
CA GLY A 58 15.19 -8.72 25.03
C GLY A 58 15.07 -9.60 23.77
N THR A 59 14.13 -10.54 23.79
CA THR A 59 13.89 -11.47 22.67
C THR A 59 12.40 -11.55 22.38
N ILE A 60 12.04 -11.36 21.12
CA ILE A 60 10.71 -11.56 20.57
C ILE A 60 10.64 -13.01 20.06
N PRO A 61 9.80 -13.86 20.65
CA PRO A 61 9.64 -15.24 20.20
C PRO A 61 9.23 -15.33 18.74
N ASP A 62 9.65 -16.40 18.08
CA ASP A 62 9.19 -16.74 16.75
C ASP A 62 7.68 -17.08 16.80
N GLY A 63 6.93 -16.60 15.80
CA GLY A 63 5.50 -16.83 15.70
C GLY A 63 4.69 -15.54 15.56
N ILE A 64 3.40 -15.62 15.85
CA ILE A 64 2.47 -14.51 15.67
C ILE A 64 2.50 -13.62 16.91
N VAL A 65 2.72 -12.33 16.68
CA VAL A 65 2.53 -11.28 17.68
C VAL A 65 1.29 -10.48 17.33
N LYS A 66 0.42 -10.28 18.32
CA LYS A 66 -0.81 -9.50 18.15
C LYS A 66 -0.73 -8.11 18.77
N GLN A 67 -1.45 -7.18 18.17
CA GLN A 67 -1.74 -5.88 18.77
C GLN A 67 -3.25 -5.69 18.78
N TYR A 68 -3.75 -5.08 19.84
CA TYR A 68 -5.17 -4.88 20.08
C TYR A 68 -5.51 -3.39 20.07
N TYR A 69 -6.74 -3.09 19.68
CA TYR A 69 -7.42 -1.84 20.00
C TYR A 69 -7.76 -1.76 21.49
N ASP A 70 -8.17 -0.57 21.94
CA ASP A 70 -8.59 -0.36 23.34
C ASP A 70 -9.85 -1.16 23.69
N ASN A 71 -10.67 -1.49 22.70
CA ASN A 71 -11.87 -2.33 22.84
C ASN A 71 -11.57 -3.85 22.79
N GLU A 72 -10.30 -4.23 22.90
CA GLU A 72 -9.81 -5.63 22.90
C GLU A 72 -9.99 -6.38 21.56
N GLN A 73 -10.43 -5.71 20.50
CA GLN A 73 -10.43 -6.30 19.16
C GLN A 73 -9.01 -6.29 18.57
N VAL A 74 -8.68 -7.31 17.80
CA VAL A 74 -7.35 -7.42 17.17
C VAL A 74 -7.20 -6.30 16.14
N PHE A 75 -6.16 -5.49 16.28
CA PHE A 75 -5.76 -4.50 15.29
C PHE A 75 -4.79 -5.09 14.27
N MET A 76 -3.86 -5.93 14.72
CA MET A 76 -2.81 -6.47 13.87
C MET A 76 -2.36 -7.86 14.34
N GLU A 77 -2.05 -8.71 13.37
CA GLU A 77 -1.29 -9.95 13.55
C GLU A 77 -0.03 -9.88 12.67
N ALA A 78 1.15 -10.06 13.25
CA ALA A 78 2.40 -10.05 12.50
C ALA A 78 3.27 -11.24 12.88
N ASN A 79 3.85 -11.91 11.87
CA ASN A 79 4.80 -13.00 12.10
C ASN A 79 6.20 -12.47 12.39
N TYR A 80 6.84 -13.07 13.38
CA TYR A 80 8.22 -12.80 13.76
C TYR A 80 9.07 -14.06 13.63
N LYS A 81 10.33 -13.86 13.23
CA LYS A 81 11.39 -14.86 13.21
C LYS A 81 12.73 -14.20 13.54
N GLY A 82 13.42 -14.69 14.57
CA GLY A 82 14.73 -14.17 14.98
C GLY A 82 14.73 -12.67 15.28
N ASN A 83 13.79 -12.22 16.13
CA ASN A 83 13.58 -10.80 16.51
C ASN A 83 13.17 -9.85 15.37
N LYS A 84 12.86 -10.34 14.18
CA LYS A 84 12.43 -9.53 13.03
C LYS A 84 11.05 -9.97 12.57
N GLN A 85 10.28 -9.03 12.04
CA GLN A 85 9.09 -9.37 11.27
C GLN A 85 9.51 -10.14 10.03
N ASP A 86 8.97 -11.35 9.90
CA ASP A 86 9.25 -12.28 8.81
C ASP A 86 8.05 -13.20 8.63
N GLY A 87 7.32 -13.03 7.54
CA GLY A 87 6.08 -13.73 7.25
C GLY A 87 4.89 -12.80 6.99
N PRO A 88 3.68 -13.37 6.98
CA PRO A 88 2.45 -12.62 6.79
C PRO A 88 2.23 -11.56 7.88
N ILE A 89 1.64 -10.43 7.47
CA ILE A 89 1.06 -9.42 8.35
C ILE A 89 -0.39 -9.20 7.94
N LYS A 90 -1.27 -9.04 8.93
CA LYS A 90 -2.67 -8.67 8.75
C LYS A 90 -3.01 -7.51 9.66
N LEU A 91 -3.83 -6.61 9.15
CA LEU A 91 -4.38 -5.45 9.83
C LEU A 91 -5.90 -5.54 9.75
N TYR A 92 -6.58 -5.17 10.82
CA TYR A 92 -8.03 -5.26 10.92
C TYR A 92 -8.59 -3.91 11.38
N TYR A 93 -9.80 -3.61 10.93
CA TYR A 93 -10.62 -2.53 11.47
C TYR A 93 -11.11 -2.88 12.87
N GLU A 94 -11.57 -1.89 13.64
CA GLU A 94 -12.27 -2.14 14.90
C GLU A 94 -13.46 -3.07 14.69
N SER A 95 -14.20 -3.00 13.58
CA SER A 95 -15.27 -3.98 13.29
C SER A 95 -14.80 -5.45 13.17
N GLY A 96 -13.49 -5.72 13.18
CA GLY A 96 -12.88 -7.03 13.01
C GLY A 96 -12.72 -7.44 11.54
N LYS A 97 -13.16 -6.60 10.61
CA LYS A 97 -12.97 -6.82 9.17
C LYS A 97 -11.53 -6.56 8.78
N LEU A 98 -11.05 -7.28 7.75
CA LEU A 98 -9.69 -7.13 7.24
C LEU A 98 -9.52 -5.73 6.63
N MET A 99 -8.54 -4.98 7.12
CA MET A 99 -8.17 -3.66 6.63
C MET A 99 -6.99 -3.74 5.66
N GLY A 100 -6.08 -4.68 5.89
CA GLY A 100 -4.97 -4.91 4.97
C GLY A 100 -4.17 -6.15 5.29
N GLU A 101 -3.42 -6.61 4.31
CA GLU A 101 -2.56 -7.78 4.42
C GLU A 101 -1.35 -7.65 3.51
N GLY A 102 -0.31 -8.38 3.84
CA GLY A 102 0.92 -8.40 3.06
C GLY A 102 1.93 -9.36 3.63
N PHE A 103 3.17 -9.23 3.16
CA PHE A 103 4.28 -10.05 3.63
C PHE A 103 5.47 -9.16 3.99
N ILE A 104 6.14 -9.49 5.09
CA ILE A 104 7.35 -8.81 5.55
C ILE A 104 8.48 -9.84 5.56
N LYS A 105 9.67 -9.46 5.09
CA LYS A 105 10.87 -10.28 5.15
C LYS A 105 11.99 -9.46 5.78
N GLY A 106 12.45 -9.88 6.96
CA GLY A 106 13.48 -9.17 7.71
C GLY A 106 13.17 -7.68 7.94
N ASN A 107 11.98 -7.37 8.43
CA ASN A 107 11.44 -6.01 8.67
C ASN A 107 11.19 -5.15 7.42
N LYS A 108 11.25 -5.72 6.21
CA LYS A 108 10.96 -5.02 4.96
C LYS A 108 9.76 -5.64 4.25
N THR A 109 8.84 -4.82 3.76
CA THR A 109 7.71 -5.28 2.96
C THR A 109 8.19 -5.99 1.69
N GLU A 110 7.54 -7.09 1.32
CA GLU A 110 7.89 -7.93 0.18
C GLU A 110 6.62 -8.49 -0.47
N GLY A 111 6.60 -8.60 -1.79
CA GLY A 111 5.47 -9.20 -2.51
C GLY A 111 4.27 -8.26 -2.63
N ILE A 112 3.08 -8.84 -2.78
CA ILE A 112 1.84 -8.08 -2.96
C ILE A 112 1.27 -7.70 -1.60
N ASN A 113 1.06 -6.41 -1.40
CA ASN A 113 0.30 -5.86 -0.30
C ASN A 113 -1.08 -5.43 -0.79
N LYS A 114 -2.09 -5.62 0.06
CA LYS A 114 -3.46 -5.24 -0.22
C LYS A 114 -4.04 -4.48 0.96
N THR A 115 -4.85 -3.48 0.67
CA THR A 115 -5.72 -2.84 1.67
C THR A 115 -7.15 -2.88 1.17
N TYR A 116 -8.10 -2.84 2.10
CA TYR A 116 -9.50 -3.03 1.82
C TYR A 116 -10.30 -1.92 2.49
N TYR A 117 -11.39 -1.50 1.85
CA TYR A 117 -12.43 -0.71 2.50
C TYR A 117 -13.14 -1.55 3.57
N GLU A 118 -13.80 -0.88 4.52
CA GLU A 118 -14.56 -1.57 5.57
C GLU A 118 -15.78 -2.35 5.02
N ASN A 119 -16.21 -2.07 3.78
CA ASN A 119 -17.20 -2.88 3.07
C ASN A 119 -16.62 -4.22 2.53
N GLY A 120 -15.31 -4.43 2.64
CA GLY A 120 -14.58 -5.61 2.19
C GLY A 120 -14.06 -5.55 0.75
N GLN A 121 -14.34 -4.47 0.02
CA GLN A 121 -13.81 -4.27 -1.33
C GLN A 121 -12.34 -3.85 -1.29
N LEU A 122 -11.59 -4.25 -2.32
CA LEU A 122 -10.18 -3.89 -2.46
C LEU A 122 -10.07 -2.37 -2.62
N MET A 123 -9.21 -1.75 -1.82
CA MET A 123 -8.92 -0.31 -1.87
C MET A 123 -7.60 -0.05 -2.60
N GLU A 124 -6.58 -0.84 -2.29
CA GLU A 124 -5.25 -0.70 -2.89
C GLU A 124 -4.59 -2.08 -3.05
N GLU A 125 -3.82 -2.26 -4.11
CA GLU A 125 -2.92 -3.38 -4.31
C GLU A 125 -1.58 -2.90 -4.87
N SER A 126 -0.49 -3.17 -4.17
CA SER A 126 0.83 -2.71 -4.57
C SER A 126 1.88 -3.80 -4.39
N LYS A 127 2.82 -3.87 -5.33
CA LYS A 127 3.95 -4.80 -5.27
C LYS A 127 5.16 -4.13 -4.64
N TYR A 128 5.73 -4.80 -3.64
CA TYR A 128 6.95 -4.38 -2.95
C TYR A 128 8.08 -5.36 -3.14
N LYS A 129 9.30 -4.84 -3.12
CA LYS A 129 10.55 -5.59 -3.08
C LYS A 129 11.53 -4.85 -2.18
N TYR A 130 12.04 -5.52 -1.15
CA TYR A 130 12.95 -4.92 -0.16
C TYR A 130 12.44 -3.60 0.46
N GLY A 131 11.13 -3.48 0.67
CA GLY A 131 10.48 -2.32 1.27
C GLY A 131 10.23 -1.15 0.31
N LYS A 132 10.47 -1.32 -0.99
CA LYS A 132 10.20 -0.31 -2.02
C LYS A 132 9.15 -0.81 -3.01
N LEU A 133 8.38 0.10 -3.61
CA LEU A 133 7.44 -0.25 -4.69
C LEU A 133 8.23 -0.77 -5.91
N ASP A 134 7.81 -1.88 -6.48
CA ASP A 134 8.50 -2.57 -7.58
C ASP A 134 7.51 -3.34 -8.45
N GLY A 135 6.86 -2.61 -9.36
CA GLY A 135 5.78 -3.07 -10.23
C GLY A 135 4.61 -2.11 -10.24
N ILE A 136 3.42 -2.62 -10.59
CA ILE A 136 2.20 -1.81 -10.67
C ILE A 136 1.60 -1.67 -9.28
N SER A 137 1.31 -0.44 -8.86
CA SER A 137 0.40 -0.10 -7.77
C SER A 137 -0.97 0.26 -8.34
N LYS A 138 -2.05 -0.22 -7.74
CA LYS A 138 -3.43 0.03 -8.15
C LYS A 138 -4.26 0.53 -6.98
N GLU A 139 -5.08 1.54 -7.22
CA GLU A 139 -6.11 1.99 -6.29
C GLU A 139 -7.49 1.80 -6.92
N TYR A 140 -8.49 1.56 -6.10
CA TYR A 140 -9.87 1.34 -6.51
C TYR A 140 -10.80 2.30 -5.79
N TYR A 141 -11.95 2.60 -6.40
CA TYR A 141 -13.07 3.26 -5.74
C TYR A 141 -13.80 2.26 -4.83
N GLU A 142 -14.63 2.77 -3.91
CA GLU A 142 -15.42 1.95 -2.98
C GLU A 142 -16.52 1.11 -3.64
N ASP A 143 -16.76 1.31 -4.95
CA ASP A 143 -17.60 0.44 -5.79
C ASP A 143 -16.82 -0.65 -6.55
N GLY A 144 -15.49 -0.67 -6.39
CA GLY A 144 -14.58 -1.67 -6.95
C GLY A 144 -14.01 -1.31 -8.32
N LYS A 145 -14.38 -0.16 -8.90
CA LYS A 145 -13.78 0.30 -10.16
C LYS A 145 -12.35 0.78 -9.96
N LEU A 146 -11.50 0.58 -10.97
CA LEU A 146 -10.13 1.06 -10.93
C LEU A 146 -10.12 2.59 -10.89
N LYS A 147 -9.42 3.15 -9.90
CA LYS A 147 -9.27 4.60 -9.69
C LYS A 147 -7.94 5.08 -10.25
N SER A 148 -6.87 4.33 -10.01
CA SER A 148 -5.55 4.64 -10.55
C SER A 148 -4.71 3.38 -10.71
N GLU A 149 -3.76 3.42 -11.64
CA GLU A 149 -2.67 2.45 -11.71
C GLU A 149 -1.37 3.18 -12.04
N THR A 150 -0.28 2.81 -11.37
CA THR A 150 1.01 3.50 -11.51
C THR A 150 2.15 2.49 -11.47
N GLU A 151 3.05 2.59 -12.44
CA GLU A 151 4.24 1.75 -12.56
C GLU A 151 5.40 2.32 -11.74
N TYR A 152 6.04 1.43 -10.97
CA TYR A 152 7.21 1.74 -10.16
C TYR A 152 8.36 0.78 -10.44
N GLU A 153 9.58 1.30 -10.41
CA GLU A 153 10.83 0.52 -10.39
C GLU A 153 11.74 1.03 -9.26
N ASP A 154 12.16 0.13 -8.37
CA ASP A 154 13.00 0.43 -7.19
C ASP A 154 12.53 1.65 -6.35
N GLY A 155 11.21 1.80 -6.23
CA GLY A 155 10.54 2.86 -5.46
C GLY A 155 10.33 4.18 -6.19
N LYS A 156 10.72 4.28 -7.47
CA LYS A 156 10.52 5.46 -8.31
C LYS A 156 9.40 5.24 -9.31
N LEU A 157 8.72 6.30 -9.73
CA LEU A 157 7.82 6.28 -10.88
C LEU A 157 8.65 6.07 -12.15
N ASP A 158 8.49 4.92 -12.76
CA ASP A 158 9.17 4.57 -14.00
C ASP A 158 8.19 3.78 -14.88
N GLY A 159 7.78 4.40 -15.99
CA GLY A 159 6.69 3.91 -16.84
C GLY A 159 5.43 4.77 -16.74
N THR A 160 4.27 4.12 -16.82
CA THR A 160 2.98 4.82 -16.95
C THR A 160 2.26 5.01 -15.62
N SER A 161 1.69 6.21 -15.41
CA SER A 161 0.65 6.46 -14.40
C SER A 161 -0.67 6.82 -15.07
N LYS A 162 -1.76 6.19 -14.63
CA LYS A 162 -3.12 6.43 -15.12
C LYS A 162 -4.07 6.70 -13.97
N LYS A 163 -5.02 7.60 -14.20
CA LYS A 163 -6.16 7.87 -13.32
C LYS A 163 -7.44 7.78 -14.11
N TYR A 164 -8.50 7.32 -13.48
CA TYR A 164 -9.80 7.06 -14.10
C TYR A 164 -10.90 7.84 -13.38
N PHE A 165 -11.90 8.28 -14.12
CA PHE A 165 -13.15 8.81 -13.56
C PHE A 165 -13.98 7.68 -12.92
N GLU A 166 -14.96 8.01 -12.09
CA GLU A 166 -15.87 7.04 -11.47
C GLU A 166 -16.73 6.27 -12.49
N ASN A 167 -16.91 6.81 -13.70
CA ASN A 167 -17.56 6.11 -14.80
C ASN A 167 -16.65 5.07 -15.49
N GLY A 168 -15.38 4.97 -15.09
CA GLY A 168 -14.37 4.05 -15.62
C GLY A 168 -13.57 4.59 -16.81
N ASN A 169 -13.89 5.77 -17.34
CA ASN A 169 -13.12 6.39 -18.43
C ASN A 169 -11.78 6.90 -17.92
N LEU A 170 -10.75 6.81 -18.77
CA LEU A 170 -9.44 7.36 -18.49
C LEU A 170 -9.56 8.88 -18.30
N ALA A 171 -9.03 9.41 -17.21
CA ALA A 171 -9.00 10.83 -16.90
C ALA A 171 -7.64 11.45 -17.22
N VAL A 172 -6.57 10.76 -16.83
CA VAL A 172 -5.19 11.22 -17.02
C VAL A 172 -4.29 10.02 -17.31
N LYS A 173 -3.34 10.19 -18.23
CA LYS A 173 -2.22 9.28 -18.46
C LYS A 173 -0.92 10.08 -18.58
N ASN A 174 0.08 9.69 -17.79
CA ASN A 174 1.41 10.31 -17.77
C ASN A 174 2.50 9.25 -17.95
N GLU A 175 3.58 9.63 -18.61
CA GLU A 175 4.79 8.80 -18.81
C GLU A 175 5.95 9.39 -17.99
N TYR A 176 6.57 8.56 -17.17
CA TYR A 176 7.66 8.91 -16.26
C TYR A 176 8.91 8.07 -16.57
N GLU A 177 10.07 8.66 -16.32
CA GLU A 177 11.39 8.03 -16.28
C GLU A 177 12.09 8.54 -15.01
N ASP A 178 12.46 7.65 -14.09
CA ASP A 178 13.15 8.03 -12.84
C ASP A 178 12.48 9.18 -12.03
N ASP A 179 11.17 9.10 -11.74
CA ASP A 179 10.34 10.12 -11.08
C ASP A 179 10.10 11.41 -11.88
N VAL A 180 10.66 11.52 -13.09
CA VAL A 180 10.56 12.72 -13.93
C VAL A 180 9.56 12.48 -15.04
N LEU A 181 8.64 13.42 -15.25
CA LEU A 181 7.72 13.35 -16.39
C LEU A 181 8.52 13.49 -17.70
N ASP A 182 8.63 12.40 -18.44
CA ASP A 182 9.41 12.29 -19.67
C ASP A 182 8.64 11.43 -20.67
N GLY A 183 8.17 12.05 -21.75
CA GLY A 183 7.21 11.44 -22.66
C GLY A 183 5.93 12.25 -22.76
N THR A 184 4.79 11.56 -22.79
CA THR A 184 3.49 12.17 -23.03
C THR A 184 2.68 12.33 -21.74
N SER A 185 2.03 13.48 -21.59
CA SER A 185 0.93 13.66 -20.65
C SER A 185 -0.37 13.89 -21.42
N GLU A 186 -1.40 13.12 -21.08
CA GLU A 186 -2.72 13.15 -21.71
C GLU A 186 -3.78 13.33 -20.63
N ALA A 187 -4.69 14.29 -20.85
CA ALA A 187 -5.87 14.49 -20.02
C ALA A 187 -7.12 14.37 -20.89
N TYR A 188 -8.20 13.88 -20.29
CA TYR A 188 -9.42 13.48 -21.00
C TYR A 188 -10.65 14.10 -20.33
N TYR A 189 -11.67 14.34 -21.13
CA TYR A 189 -13.02 14.63 -20.67
C TYR A 189 -13.67 13.36 -20.12
N GLU A 190 -14.69 13.54 -19.28
CA GLU A 190 -15.42 12.42 -18.67
C GLU A 190 -16.14 11.54 -19.71
N ASN A 191 -16.46 12.09 -20.89
CA ASN A 191 -17.00 11.34 -22.03
C ASN A 191 -15.96 10.47 -22.77
N GLY A 192 -14.68 10.53 -22.37
CA GLY A 192 -13.57 9.79 -22.96
C GLY A 192 -12.82 10.52 -24.08
N ASN A 193 -13.28 11.70 -24.51
CA ASN A 193 -12.57 12.49 -25.52
C ASN A 193 -11.31 13.13 -24.94
N LEU A 194 -10.24 13.18 -25.74
CA LEU A 194 -8.98 13.79 -25.36
C LEU A 194 -9.17 15.29 -25.16
N TYR A 195 -8.85 15.81 -23.98
CA TYR A 195 -8.86 17.24 -23.66
C TYR A 195 -7.53 17.89 -23.99
N GLU A 196 -6.43 17.23 -23.62
CA GLU A 196 -5.09 17.78 -23.74
C GLU A 196 -4.07 16.67 -23.97
N LYS A 197 -3.08 16.94 -24.82
CA LYS A 197 -1.91 16.09 -25.01
C LYS A 197 -0.66 16.96 -25.08
N MET A 198 0.22 16.79 -24.12
CA MET A 198 1.48 17.51 -23.96
C MET A 198 2.67 16.58 -24.11
N LYS A 199 3.80 17.13 -24.54
CA LYS A 199 5.08 16.41 -24.63
C LYS A 199 6.09 17.02 -23.68
N TYR A 200 6.75 16.15 -22.91
CA TYR A 200 7.76 16.48 -21.94
C TYR A 200 9.09 15.80 -22.27
N LYS A 201 10.18 16.46 -21.90
CA LYS A 201 11.52 15.87 -21.83
C LYS A 201 12.19 16.40 -20.57
N ASN A 202 12.67 15.52 -19.71
CA ASN A 202 13.29 15.86 -18.42
C ASN A 202 12.42 16.82 -17.58
N GLY A 203 11.10 16.59 -17.53
CA GLY A 203 10.16 17.40 -16.76
C GLY A 203 9.75 18.72 -17.41
N GLU A 204 10.32 19.09 -18.55
CA GLU A 204 10.00 20.34 -19.26
C GLU A 204 9.18 20.09 -20.52
N LEU A 205 8.20 20.97 -20.81
CA LEU A 205 7.48 20.94 -22.08
C LEU A 205 8.45 21.05 -23.26
N ASN A 206 8.40 20.08 -24.16
CA ASN A 206 9.31 19.99 -25.29
C ASN A 206 8.63 19.27 -26.47
N GLY A 207 8.39 20.02 -27.54
CA GLY A 207 7.67 19.55 -28.72
C GLY A 207 6.27 20.15 -28.84
N VAL A 208 5.39 19.45 -29.55
CA VAL A 208 4.04 19.93 -29.87
C VAL A 208 3.03 19.46 -28.83
N SER A 209 2.34 20.40 -28.21
CA SER A 209 1.18 20.18 -27.35
C SER A 209 -0.11 20.55 -28.09
N LYS A 210 -1.20 19.86 -27.78
CA LYS A 210 -2.53 20.12 -28.36
C LYS A 210 -3.59 20.10 -27.27
N THR A 211 -4.54 21.02 -27.36
CA THR A 211 -5.79 20.96 -26.60
C THR A 211 -6.98 20.90 -27.54
N TYR A 212 -8.06 20.32 -27.07
CA TYR A 212 -9.23 20.00 -27.88
C TYR A 212 -10.50 20.48 -27.15
N TYR A 213 -11.53 20.76 -27.93
CA TYR A 213 -12.90 20.87 -27.44
C TYR A 213 -13.45 19.49 -27.09
N GLU A 214 -14.53 19.46 -26.31
CA GLU A 214 -15.19 18.23 -25.91
C GLU A 214 -15.76 17.41 -27.08
N ASP A 215 -16.03 18.05 -28.22
CA ASP A 215 -16.42 17.38 -29.47
C ASP A 215 -15.23 16.78 -30.26
N GLY A 216 -14.01 16.90 -29.74
CA GLY A 216 -12.78 16.37 -30.32
C GLY A 216 -12.09 17.30 -31.33
N ASN A 217 -12.68 18.45 -31.68
CA ASN A 217 -12.02 19.43 -32.54
C ASN A 217 -10.84 20.08 -31.82
N ILE A 218 -9.73 20.30 -32.53
CA ILE A 218 -8.56 20.97 -31.95
C ILE A 218 -8.91 22.41 -31.61
N MET A 219 -8.55 22.85 -30.41
CA MET A 219 -8.68 24.22 -29.93
C MET A 219 -7.36 24.98 -30.09
N TYR A 220 -6.27 24.40 -29.58
CA TYR A 220 -4.93 24.96 -29.70
C TYR A 220 -3.90 23.92 -30.13
N LYS A 221 -2.91 24.38 -30.89
CA LYS A 221 -1.65 23.67 -31.14
C LYS A 221 -0.50 24.58 -30.74
N GLU A 222 0.26 24.14 -29.74
CA GLU A 222 1.37 24.90 -29.17
C GLU A 222 2.68 24.15 -29.39
N THR A 223 3.78 24.88 -29.60
CA THR A 223 5.12 24.28 -29.73
C THR A 223 6.02 24.85 -28.65
N TYR A 224 6.67 23.96 -27.91
CA TYR A 224 7.55 24.28 -26.80
C TYR A 224 8.98 23.79 -27.06
N LYS A 225 9.97 24.50 -26.50
CA LYS A 225 11.36 24.06 -26.44
C LYS A 225 11.94 24.43 -25.08
N ARG A 226 12.32 23.42 -24.30
CA ARG A 226 12.87 23.58 -22.94
C ARG A 226 11.98 24.46 -22.07
N GLY A 227 10.71 24.08 -21.96
CA GLY A 227 9.67 24.80 -21.20
C GLY A 227 9.15 26.08 -21.86
N ASN A 228 9.85 26.65 -22.84
CA ASN A 228 9.48 27.93 -23.45
C ASN A 228 8.51 27.74 -24.62
N LYS A 229 7.38 28.45 -24.60
CA LYS A 229 6.43 28.48 -25.72
C LYS A 229 7.05 29.24 -26.89
N ILE A 230 7.17 28.57 -28.03
CA ILE A 230 7.73 29.09 -29.28
C ILE A 230 6.63 29.56 -30.23
N ASN A 231 5.52 28.81 -30.29
CA ASN A 231 4.43 29.11 -31.21
C ASN A 231 3.09 28.65 -30.63
N ILE A 232 2.01 29.34 -31.01
CA ILE A 232 0.62 28.99 -30.71
C ILE A 232 -0.24 29.19 -31.96
N ILE A 233 -1.01 28.17 -32.32
CA ILE A 233 -2.04 28.25 -33.35
C ILE A 233 -3.38 27.99 -32.68
N LYS A 234 -4.28 28.96 -32.75
CA LYS A 234 -5.67 28.83 -32.32
C LYS A 234 -6.53 28.42 -33.52
N TYR A 235 -7.44 27.48 -33.31
CA TYR A 235 -8.40 27.04 -34.32
C TYR A 235 -9.79 27.54 -33.92
N ASP A 236 -10.53 28.05 -34.90
CA ASP A 236 -11.91 28.46 -34.69
C ASP A 236 -12.82 27.23 -34.64
N ARG A 237 -13.80 27.28 -33.74
CA ARG A 237 -14.85 26.28 -33.67
C ARG A 237 -15.76 26.46 -34.89
N LYS A 238 -15.80 25.46 -35.77
CA LYS A 238 -16.68 25.45 -36.94
C LYS A 238 -18.11 25.09 -36.56
#